data_AF-A0A6P0IPE4-F1
#
_entry.id   AF-A0A6P0IPE4-F1
#
_cell.length_a   1.000
_cell.length_b   1.000
_cell.length_c   1.000
_cell.angle_alpha   90.00
_cell.angle_beta   90.00
_cell.angle_gamma   90.00
#
_symmetry.space_group_name_H-M   'P 1'
#
loop_
_entity.id
_entity.type
_entity.pdbx_description
1 polymer ?
#
loop_
_entity_poly.entity_id
_entity_poly.type
_entity_poly.pdbx_seq_one_letter_code
_entity_poly.pdbx_strand_id
1 'polypeptide(L)' 'MNSGKVRIYELSRELNLDNKEILSICEGLNIAVKSHSSTITESDAQRIRTTAEKYSDQLAAVSN' A
#
# COMPACT_ATOMS: atom_id res chain seq x y z
N MET A 1 4.18 14.94 16.63
CA MET A 1 5.19 14.06 16.00
C MET A 1 4.46 12.82 15.54
N ASN A 2 4.11 12.71 14.26
CA ASN A 2 3.54 11.47 13.74
C ASN A 2 4.67 10.45 13.79
N SER A 3 4.60 9.54 14.78
CA SER A 3 5.43 8.36 14.92
C SER A 3 5.59 7.77 13.53
N GLY A 4 6.78 7.82 12.91
CA GLY A 4 7.04 7.58 11.47
C GLY A 4 6.70 6.17 10.97
N LYS A 5 5.45 5.79 11.19
CA LYS A 5 4.87 4.47 11.15
C LYS A 5 3.41 4.63 10.75
N VAL A 6 2.99 3.90 9.74
CA VAL A 6 1.65 3.99 9.16
C VAL A 6 0.96 2.64 9.32
N ARG A 7 -0.35 2.62 9.61
CA ARG A 7 -1.11 1.36 9.62
C ARG A 7 -1.67 1.07 8.23
N ILE A 8 -1.69 -0.19 7.82
CA ILE A 8 -2.11 -0.57 6.47
C ILE A 8 -3.54 -0.10 6.15
N TYR A 9 -4.50 -0.21 7.08
CA TYR A 9 -5.87 0.29 6.83
C TYR A 9 -5.97 1.82 6.73
N GLU A 10 -4.98 2.57 7.21
CA GLU A 10 -4.94 4.02 7.02
C GLU A 10 -4.42 4.33 5.62
N LEU A 11 -3.38 3.61 5.20
CA LEU A 11 -2.80 3.72 3.87
C LEU A 11 -3.78 3.28 2.78
N SER A 12 -4.57 2.22 3.01
CA SER A 12 -5.59 1.77 2.07
C SER A 12 -6.67 2.82 1.86
N ARG A 13 -7.12 3.49 2.93
CA ARG A 13 -8.07 4.61 2.86
C ARG A 13 -7.47 5.84 2.17
N GLU A 14 -6.20 6.14 2.41
CA GLU A 14 -5.50 7.25 1.74
C GLU A 14 -5.41 7.03 0.23
N LEU A 15 -5.08 5.81 -0.17
CA LEU A 15 -4.91 5.44 -1.58
C LEU A 15 -6.24 5.05 -2.27
N ASN A 16 -7.34 5.01 -1.53
CA ASN A 16 -8.63 4.51 -1.99
C ASN A 16 -8.53 3.11 -2.64
N LEU A 17 -7.72 2.24 -2.03
CA LEU A 17 -7.52 0.85 -2.45
C LEU A 17 -8.06 -0.11 -1.40
N ASP A 18 -8.39 -1.32 -1.85
CA ASP A 18 -8.77 -2.36 -0.91
C ASP A 18 -7.59 -2.81 -0.06
N ASN A 19 -7.86 -3.18 1.20
CA ASN A 19 -6.85 -3.75 2.09
C ASN A 19 -6.12 -4.95 1.45
N LYS A 20 -6.83 -5.73 0.62
CA LYS A 20 -6.25 -6.87 -0.11
C LYS A 20 -5.22 -6.42 -1.13
N GLU A 21 -5.47 -5.34 -1.86
CA GLU A 21 -4.53 -4.81 -2.85
C GLU A 21 -3.27 -4.29 -2.18
N ILE A 22 -3.41 -3.57 -1.05
CA ILE A 22 -2.25 -3.12 -0.28
C ILE A 22 -1.44 -4.31 0.26
N LEU A 23 -2.10 -5.38 0.73
CA LEU A 23 -1.39 -6.58 1.17
C LEU A 23 -0.63 -7.25 0.01
N SER A 24 -1.23 -7.35 -1.17
CA SER A 24 -0.55 -7.86 -2.37
C SER A 24 0.66 -7.01 -2.76
N ILE A 25 0.56 -5.68 -2.65
CA ILE A 25 1.68 -4.76 -2.90
C ILE A 25 2.78 -4.98 -1.84
N CYS A 26 2.42 -5.13 -0.57
CA CYS A 26 3.38 -5.45 0.49
C CYS A 26 4.12 -6.76 0.20
N GLU A 27 3.41 -7.80 -0.24
CA GLU A 27 4.01 -9.09 -0.63
C GLU A 27 4.98 -8.91 -1.80
N GLY A 28 4.58 -8.19 -2.85
CA GLY A 28 5.45 -7.89 -4.00
C GLY A 28 6.70 -7.07 -3.67
N LEU A 29 6.61 -6.21 -2.65
CA LEU A 29 7.73 -5.41 -2.14
C LEU A 29 8.55 -6.12 -1.06
N ASN A 30 8.22 -7.37 -0.72
CA ASN A 30 8.83 -8.15 0.36
C ASN A 30 8.75 -7.45 1.73
N ILE A 31 7.64 -6.74 1.99
CA ILE A 31 7.33 -6.08 3.26
C ILE A 31 6.53 -7.05 4.13
N ALA A 32 7.13 -7.53 5.22
CA ALA A 32 6.52 -8.53 6.08
C ALA A 32 5.39 -7.93 6.94
N VAL A 33 4.15 -8.23 6.56
CA VAL A 33 2.92 -7.77 7.25
C VAL A 33 2.02 -8.96 7.53
N LYS A 34 1.26 -8.91 8.64
CA LYS A 34 0.39 -10.03 9.05
C LYS A 34 -1.06 -9.83 8.63
N SER A 35 -1.48 -8.57 8.54
CA SER A 35 -2.87 -8.16 8.29
C SER A 35 -2.95 -6.65 8.06
N HIS A 36 -4.10 -6.16 7.63
CA HIS A 36 -4.42 -4.73 7.45
C HIS A 36 -4.33 -3.89 8.73
N SER A 37 -4.27 -4.51 9.91
CA SER A 37 -4.04 -3.80 11.18
C SER A 37 -2.56 -3.64 11.53
N SER A 38 -1.65 -4.23 10.72
CA SER A 38 -0.20 -4.13 10.87
C SER A 38 0.29 -2.70 10.65
N THR A 39 1.37 -2.37 11.35
CA THR A 39 2.03 -1.07 11.25
C THR A 39 3.35 -1.24 10.50
N ILE A 40 3.55 -0.42 9.48
CA ILE A 40 4.76 -0.37 8.64
C ILE A 40 5.53 0.93 8.90
N THR A 41 6.76 1.03 8.42
CA THR A 41 7.53 2.26 8.50
C THR A 41 7.05 3.30 7.48
N GLU A 42 7.34 4.58 7.70
CA GLU A 42 7.05 5.62 6.70
C GLU A 42 7.76 5.33 5.36
N SER A 43 8.98 4.81 5.39
CA SER A 43 9.70 4.41 4.18
C SER A 43 9.01 3.30 3.40
N ASP A 44 8.42 2.32 4.09
CA ASP A 44 7.64 1.26 3.45
C ASP A 44 6.33 1.81 2.90
N ALA A 45 5.67 2.70 3.65
CA ALA A 45 4.45 3.37 3.20
C ALA A 45 4.68 4.13 1.89
N GLN A 46 5.78 4.89 1.78
CA GLN A 46 6.14 5.60 0.54
C GLN A 46 6.35 4.64 -0.64
N ARG A 47 7.04 3.51 -0.44
CA ARG A 47 7.22 2.50 -1.49
C ARG A 47 5.88 1.93 -1.97
N ILE A 48 4.97 1.68 -1.04
CA ILE A 48 3.61 1.21 -1.36
C ILE A 48 2.86 2.26 -2.17
N ARG A 49 2.89 3.55 -1.78
CA ARG A 49 2.24 4.63 -2.54
C ARG A 49 2.72 4.70 -3.99
N THR A 50 4.04 4.72 -4.20
CA THR A 50 4.63 4.74 -5.56
C THR A 50 4.27 3.49 -6.38
N THR A 51 4.14 2.33 -5.72
CA THR A 51 3.76 1.09 -6.40
C THR A 51 2.27 1.05 -6.72
N ALA A 52 1.44 1.54 -5.81
CA ALA A 52 -0.02 1.65 -5.96
C ALA A 52 -0.41 2.58 -7.11
N GLU A 53 0.27 3.73 -7.24
CA GLU A 53 0.08 4.65 -8.38
C GLU A 53 0.29 3.91 -9.72
N LYS A 54 1.40 3.16 -9.84
CA LYS A 54 1.69 2.35 -11.02
C LYS A 54 0.68 1.22 -11.24
N TYR A 55 0.17 0.64 -10.16
CA TYR A 55 -0.82 -0.43 -10.23
C TYR A 55 -2.17 0.08 -10.78
N SER A 56 -2.60 1.27 -10.32
CA SER A 56 -3.77 1.96 -10.86
C SER A 56 -3.60 2.32 -12.34
N ASP A 57 -2.44 2.83 -12.74
CA ASP A 57 -2.15 3.16 -14.14
C ASP A 57 -2.20 1.92 -15.04
N GLN A 58 -1.69 0.78 -14.56
CA GLN A 58 -1.72 -0.48 -15.30
C GLN A 58 -3.15 -1.01 -15.49
N LEU A 59 -4.01 -0.92 -14.48
CA LEU A 59 -5.43 -1.31 -14.59
C LEU A 59 -6.20 -0.43 -15.57
N ALA A 60 -5.92 0.89 -15.57
CA ALA A 60 -6.53 1.81 -16.52
C ALA A 60 -6.11 1.52 -17.98
N ALA A 61 -4.87 1.08 -18.20
CA ALA A 61 -4.33 0.81 -19.52
C ALA A 61 -4.92 -0.45 -20.21
N VAL A 62 -5.50 -1.39 -19.47
CA VAL A 62 -6.07 -2.62 -20.04
C VAL A 62 -7.52 -2.44 -20.55
N SER A 63 -8.13 -1.26 -20.30
CA SER A 63 -9.53 -1.01 -20.61
C SER A 63 -9.77 -0.27 -21.95
N ASN A 64 -8.80 -0.26 -22.87
CA ASN A 64 -8.93 0.40 -24.19
C ASN A 64 -8.77 -0.57 -25.36
#